data_AF-A0A6V8LEI0-F1
#
_entry.id   AF-A0A6V8LEI0-F1
#
_cell.length_a   1.000
_cell.length_b   1.000
_cell.length_c   1.000
_cell.angle_alpha   90.00
_cell.angle_beta   90.00
_cell.angle_gamma   90.00
#
_symmetry.space_group_name_H-M   'P 1'
#
loop_
_entity.id
_entity.type
_entity.pdbx_description
1 polymer ?
#
loop_
_entity_poly.entity_id
_entity_poly.type
_entity_poly.pdbx_seq_one_letter_code
_entity_poly.pdbx_strand_id
1 'polypeptide(L)' 'MDHIAAVCDALRARVPDSPVVYGGSAGPGLLTRLRGAVDGLFLGRFAHDPAALADVLDEAAP' A
#
# COMPACT_ATOMS: atom_id res chain seq x y z
N MET A 1 5.33 10.79 -3.04
CA MET A 1 4.00 10.34 -2.56
C MET A 1 2.92 10.77 -3.54
N ASP A 2 2.93 12.04 -3.93
CA ASP A 2 1.98 12.63 -4.90
C ASP A 2 1.86 11.83 -6.20
N HIS A 3 2.98 11.33 -6.73
CA HIS A 3 2.96 10.49 -7.94
C HIS A 3 2.21 9.16 -7.74
N ILE A 4 2.42 8.48 -6.61
CA ILE A 4 1.78 7.18 -6.34
C ILE A 4 0.27 7.39 -6.20
N ALA A 5 -0.14 8.37 -5.40
CA ALA A 5 -1.55 8.69 -5.21
C ALA A 5 -2.24 9.07 -6.52
N ALA A 6 -1.63 9.96 -7.31
CA ALA A 6 -2.17 10.37 -8.60
C ALA A 6 -2.37 9.20 -9.58
N VAL A 7 -1.42 8.26 -9.61
CA VAL A 7 -1.54 7.05 -10.44
C VAL A 7 -2.64 6.13 -9.93
N CYS A 8 -2.72 5.90 -8.61
CA CYS A 8 -3.75 5.04 -8.03
C CYS A 8 -5.16 5.60 -8.21
N ASP A 9 -5.34 6.91 -8.08
CA ASP A 9 -6.62 7.57 -8.35
C ASP A 9 -7.04 7.44 -9.82
N ALA A 10 -6.09 7.62 -10.74
CA ALA A 10 -6.34 7.42 -12.17
C ALA A 10 -6.68 5.94 -12.51
N LEU A 11 -6.04 4.98 -11.83
CA LEU A 11 -6.32 3.56 -11.99
C LEU A 11 -7.73 3.22 -11.50
N ARG A 12 -8.13 3.68 -10.32
CA ARG A 12 -9.49 3.45 -9.77
C ARG A 12 -10.58 3.98 -10.70
N ALA A 13 -10.33 5.12 -11.35
CA ALA A 13 -11.27 5.66 -12.35
C ALA A 13 -11.35 4.80 -13.63
N ARG A 14 -10.30 4.02 -13.95
CA ARG A 14 -10.21 3.22 -15.18
C ARG A 14 -10.68 1.78 -15.01
N VAL A 15 -10.48 1.21 -13.82
CA VAL A 15 -10.87 -0.15 -13.46
C VAL A 15 -11.78 -0.11 -12.22
N PRO A 16 -13.02 0.37 -12.39
CA PRO A 16 -13.97 0.42 -11.28
C PRO A 16 -14.18 -0.98 -10.68
N ASP A 17 -14.48 -1.02 -9.39
CA ASP A 17 -14.73 -2.24 -8.60
C ASP A 17 -13.53 -3.19 -8.43
N SER A 18 -12.34 -2.81 -8.90
CA SER A 18 -11.10 -3.56 -8.69
C SER A 18 -10.24 -2.93 -7.60
N PRO A 19 -9.77 -3.69 -6.58
CA PRO A 19 -8.83 -3.18 -5.59
C PRO A 19 -7.51 -2.75 -6.25
N VAL A 20 -6.99 -1.59 -5.85
CA VAL A 20 -5.70 -1.05 -6.30
C VAL A 20 -4.69 -1.16 -5.17
N VAL A 21 -3.65 -1.97 -5.39
CA VAL A 21 -2.55 -2.17 -4.44
C VAL A 21 -1.25 -1.56 -4.94
N TYR A 22 -0.43 -1.03 -4.03
CA TYR A 22 0.91 -0.56 -4.37
C TYR A 22 1.88 -1.75 -4.50
N GLY A 23 2.38 -1.97 -5.72
CA GLY A 23 3.28 -3.09 -6.07
C GLY A 23 4.78 -2.84 -5.88
N GLY A 24 5.18 -1.67 -5.40
CA GLY A 24 6.59 -1.31 -5.25
C GLY A 24 7.25 -1.86 -3.98
N SER A 25 8.41 -1.31 -3.63
CA SER A 25 9.09 -1.67 -2.38
C SER A 25 8.36 -1.05 -1.18
N ALA A 26 7.46 -1.84 -0.61
CA ALA A 26 6.70 -1.48 0.58
C ALA A 26 7.41 -1.92 1.86
N GLY A 27 7.53 -0.99 2.81
CA GLY A 27 8.04 -1.25 4.15
C GLY A 27 7.30 -0.38 5.19
N PRO A 28 7.71 -0.45 6.46
CA PRO A 28 7.03 0.26 7.55
C PRO A 28 6.88 1.77 7.30
N GLY A 29 5.73 2.30 7.72
CA GLY A 29 5.23 3.65 7.54
C GLY A 29 4.63 3.95 6.17
N LEU A 30 4.73 3.03 5.18
CA LEU A 30 4.23 3.32 3.84
C LEU A 30 2.70 3.29 3.76
N LEU A 31 2.04 2.32 4.40
CA LEU A 31 0.58 2.20 4.33
C LEU A 31 -0.08 3.42 4.94
N THR A 32 0.43 3.87 6.10
CA THR A 32 0.00 5.09 6.77
C THR A 32 0.10 6.31 5.87
N ARG A 33 1.22 6.47 5.15
CA ARG A 33 1.42 7.61 4.24
C ARG A 33 0.56 7.54 2.97
N LEU A 34 0.12 6.36 2.57
CA LEU A 34 -0.74 6.14 1.39
C LEU A 34 -2.22 5.94 1.77
N ARG A 35 -2.61 6.19 3.03
CA ARG A 35 -4.01 6.03 3.49
C ARG A 35 -4.96 6.78 2.56
N GLY A 36 -5.99 6.08 2.12
CA GLY A 36 -7.01 6.59 1.18
C GLY A 36 -6.60 6.54 -0.30
N ALA A 37 -5.30 6.51 -0.62
CA ALA A 37 -4.81 6.45 -2.00
C ALA A 37 -4.70 5.01 -2.55
N VAL A 38 -4.56 4.01 -1.67
CA VAL A 38 -4.48 2.59 -2.06
C VAL A 38 -5.39 1.75 -1.18
N ASP A 39 -5.78 0.59 -1.70
CA ASP A 39 -6.58 -0.42 -0.99
C ASP A 39 -5.69 -1.44 -0.26
N GLY A 40 -4.38 -1.43 -0.52
CA GLY A 40 -3.40 -2.26 0.16
C GLY A 40 -1.98 -2.13 -0.39
N LEU A 41 -1.07 -2.91 0.20
CA LEU A 41 0.33 -3.01 -0.21
C LEU A 41 0.63 -4.45 -0.67
N PHE A 42 1.45 -4.57 -1.70
CA PHE A 42 2.17 -5.81 -1.96
C PHE A 42 3.48 -5.79 -1.18
N LEU A 43 3.72 -6.82 -0.35
CA LEU A 43 4.94 -6.90 0.45
C LEU A 43 5.93 -7.87 -0.21
N GLY A 44 7.02 -7.31 -0.72
CA GLY A 44 8.15 -8.09 -1.23
C GLY A 44 9.05 -8.60 -0.10
N ARG A 45 10.38 -8.52 -0.28
CA ARG A 45 11.37 -9.03 0.68
C ARG A 45 11.25 -8.44 2.11
N PHE A 46 10.62 -7.28 2.28
CA PHE A 46 10.39 -6.71 3.61
C PHE A 46 9.49 -7.59 4.48
N ALA A 47 8.58 -8.38 3.89
CA ALA A 47 7.78 -9.34 4.64
C ALA A 47 8.57 -10.58 5.12
N HIS A 48 9.82 -10.77 4.67
CA HIS A 48 10.65 -11.88 5.14
C HIS A 48 11.24 -11.62 6.53
N ASP A 49 11.22 -10.37 7.00
CA ASP A 49 11.50 -10.02 8.39
C ASP A 49 10.17 -9.98 9.17
N PRO A 50 9.93 -10.91 10.11
CA PRO A 50 8.70 -10.94 10.89
C PRO A 50 8.43 -9.66 11.69
N ALA A 51 9.48 -8.95 12.14
CA ALA A 51 9.29 -7.69 12.86
C ALA A 51 8.78 -6.60 11.92
N ALA A 52 9.38 -6.47 10.73
CA ALA A 52 8.91 -5.52 9.72
C ALA A 52 7.50 -5.87 9.21
N LEU A 53 7.16 -7.16 9.11
CA LEU A 53 5.81 -7.59 8.77
C LEU A 53 4.79 -7.18 9.85
N ALA A 54 5.12 -7.39 11.13
CA ALA A 54 4.27 -6.98 12.24
C ALA A 54 4.01 -5.46 12.23
N ASP A 55 5.05 -4.64 12.04
CA ASP A 55 4.91 -3.19 11.94
C ASP A 55 3.94 -2.77 10.83
N VAL A 56 4.02 -3.41 9.65
CA VAL A 56 3.13 -3.12 8.53
C VAL A 56 1.69 -3.58 8.80
N LEU A 57 1.51 -4.71 9.50
CA LEU A 57 0.19 -5.19 9.90
C LEU A 57 -0.48 -4.25 10.91
N ASP A 58 0.30 -3.70 11.85
CA ASP A 58 -0.20 -2.70 12.80
C ASP A 58 -0.70 -1.43 12.10
N GLU A 59 -0.11 -1.03 10.98
CA GLU A 59 -0.61 0.09 10.17
C GLU A 59 -1.96 -0.19 9.49
N ALA A 60 -2.26 -1.47 9.22
CA ALA A 60 -3.48 -1.93 8.58
C ALA A 60 -4.61 -2.23 9.58
N ALA A 61 -4.29 -2.26 10.87
CA ALA A 61 -5.27 -2.42 11.93
C ALA A 61 -6.32 -1.29 11.89
N PRO A 62 -7.59 -1.61 12.22
CA PRO A 62 -8.69 -0.64 12.24
C PRO A 62 -8.51 0.47 13.29
#